data_AF-A0AAV1U3Z7-F1
#
_entry.id   AF-A0AAV1U3Z7-F1
#
_cell.length_a   1.000
_cell.length_b   1.000
_cell.length_c   1.000
_cell.angle_alpha   90.00
_cell.angle_beta   90.00
_cell.angle_gamma   90.00
#
_symmetry.space_group_name_H-M   'P 1'
#
loop_
_entity.id
_entity.type
_entity.pdbx_description
1 polymer ?
#
loop_
_entity_poly.entity_id
_entity_poly.type
_entity_poly.pdbx_seq_one_letter_code
_entity_poly.pdbx_strand_id
1 'polypeptide(L)'
;MPKTEYNPIKIASREKETTGEARERAKWQYYYGQLKTLLKTDPVFKMLRPKVIGPLDKPISVPLHGTNKVDEINVILQMLDDMGICPDAFDGDELLSCSLEQLKDAANEFVEIMIMLVGKANTPEDKIGTPSGSLCKHPAGSPATPRMTPRASQMDPSAFVRCL
;
A
#
# COMPACT_ATOMS: atom_id res chain seq x y z
N MET A 1 25.74 -10.44 66.27
CA MET A 1 25.75 -10.91 64.87
C MET A 1 24.50 -10.41 64.17
N PRO A 2 24.56 -9.36 63.32
CA PRO A 2 23.40 -8.89 62.59
C PRO A 2 23.05 -9.87 61.46
N LYS A 3 21.77 -10.26 61.38
CA LYS A 3 21.25 -11.10 60.30
C LYS A 3 21.06 -10.21 59.08
N THR A 4 21.84 -10.44 58.03
CA THR A 4 21.59 -9.86 56.71
C THR A 4 20.37 -10.54 56.13
N GLU A 5 19.23 -9.86 56.17
CA GLU A 5 18.04 -10.22 55.41
C GLU A 5 18.34 -9.97 53.93
N TYR A 6 18.55 -11.06 53.19
CA TYR A 6 18.69 -11.03 51.74
C TYR A 6 17.35 -10.61 51.14
N ASN A 7 17.30 -9.40 50.61
CA ASN A 7 16.15 -8.89 49.88
C ASN A 7 16.41 -9.12 48.38
N PRO A 8 15.83 -10.14 47.74
CA PRO A 8 16.07 -10.38 46.33
C PRO A 8 15.53 -9.18 45.53
N ILE A 9 16.45 -8.48 44.86
CA ILE A 9 16.10 -7.50 43.85
C ILE A 9 15.16 -8.20 42.87
N LYS A 10 13.89 -7.78 42.85
CA LYS A 10 12.97 -8.12 41.77
C LYS A 10 13.54 -7.48 40.51
N ILE A 11 14.32 -8.25 39.75
CA ILE A 11 14.65 -7.90 38.38
C ILE A 11 13.33 -7.99 37.63
N ALA A 12 12.62 -6.86 37.59
CA ALA A 12 11.46 -6.69 36.75
C ALA A 12 11.87 -7.07 35.33
N SER A 13 11.08 -7.94 34.73
CA SER A 13 11.18 -8.33 33.34
C SER A 13 11.05 -7.09 32.45
N ARG A 14 12.19 -6.48 32.15
CA ARG A 14 12.42 -5.34 31.26
C ARG A 14 13.70 -5.74 30.53
N GLU A 15 13.81 -5.88 29.22
CA GLU A 15 13.22 -5.19 28.09
C GLU A 15 13.26 -6.18 26.90
N LYS A 16 12.14 -6.44 26.22
CA LYS A 16 12.16 -7.04 24.87
C LYS A 16 11.52 -6.15 23.80
N GLU A 17 11.06 -4.96 24.19
CA GLU A 17 10.34 -3.98 23.35
C GLU A 17 11.23 -2.83 22.88
N THR A 18 12.43 -3.11 22.35
CA THR A 18 13.30 -2.03 21.81
C THR A 18 13.98 -2.40 20.50
N THR A 19 14.34 -3.67 20.30
CA THR A 19 15.10 -4.09 19.11
C THR A 19 14.22 -4.34 17.88
N GLY A 20 13.01 -4.86 18.04
CA GLY A 20 12.12 -5.17 16.91
C GLY A 20 11.60 -3.92 16.22
N GLU A 21 11.03 -2.99 16.98
CA GLU A 21 10.49 -1.73 16.46
C GLU A 21 11.56 -0.82 15.87
N ALA A 22 12.79 -0.83 16.41
CA ALA A 22 13.91 -0.08 15.84
C ALA A 22 14.32 -0.64 14.47
N ARG A 23 14.30 -1.98 14.30
CA ARG A 23 14.60 -2.63 13.01
C ARG A 23 13.54 -2.34 11.96
N GLU A 24 12.27 -2.42 12.32
CA GLU A 24 11.17 -2.10 11.40
C GLU A 24 11.18 -0.62 10.98
N ARG A 25 11.46 0.30 11.92
CA ARG A 25 11.64 1.71 11.58
C ARG A 25 12.81 1.94 10.63
N ALA A 26 13.96 1.30 10.86
CA ALA A 26 15.12 1.42 9.97
C ALA A 26 14.81 0.87 8.57
N LYS A 27 14.13 -0.28 8.49
CA LYS A 27 13.68 -0.89 7.24
C LYS A 27 12.75 0.06 6.48
N TRP A 28 11.74 0.60 7.15
CA TRP A 28 10.80 1.56 6.54
C TRP A 28 11.52 2.81 6.03
N GLN A 29 12.45 3.39 6.81
CA GLN A 29 13.22 4.56 6.37
C GLN A 29 14.09 4.28 5.14
N TYR A 30 14.68 3.09 5.05
CA TYR A 30 15.46 2.68 3.90
C TYR A 30 14.60 2.60 2.63
N TYR A 31 13.48 1.86 2.65
CA TYR A 31 12.59 1.75 1.48
C TYR A 31 11.90 3.08 1.14
N TYR A 32 11.58 3.90 2.13
CA TYR A 32 11.03 5.24 1.88
C TYR A 32 12.07 6.16 1.23
N GLY A 33 13.35 5.96 1.56
CA GLY A 33 14.48 6.55 0.84
C GLY A 33 14.51 6.12 -0.63
N GLN A 34 14.40 4.81 -0.90
CA GLN A 34 14.37 4.27 -2.26
C GLN A 34 13.18 4.79 -3.07
N LEU A 35 11.98 4.84 -2.47
CA LEU A 35 10.80 5.44 -3.09
C LEU A 35 11.08 6.87 -3.55
N LYS A 36 11.60 7.72 -2.66
CA LYS A 36 11.92 9.11 -3.00
C LYS A 36 13.00 9.23 -4.09
N THR A 37 13.93 8.28 -4.15
CA THR A 37 14.93 8.24 -5.23
C THR A 37 14.25 7.88 -6.54
N LEU A 38 13.48 6.78 -6.58
CA LEU A 38 12.74 6.33 -7.76
C LEU A 38 11.90 7.47 -8.36
N LEU A 39 11.07 8.11 -7.52
CA LEU A 39 10.19 9.20 -7.93
C LEU A 39 10.92 10.42 -8.52
N LYS A 40 12.23 10.56 -8.27
CA LYS A 40 13.06 11.67 -8.77
C LYS A 40 13.92 11.29 -9.97
N THR A 41 14.37 10.04 -10.04
CA THR A 41 15.42 9.63 -10.99
C THR A 41 14.91 8.80 -12.14
N ASP A 42 13.86 8.00 -11.93
CA ASP A 42 13.26 7.22 -13.00
C ASP A 42 12.68 8.15 -14.08
N PRO A 43 12.94 7.92 -15.38
CA PRO A 43 12.48 8.80 -16.44
C PRO A 43 10.97 9.03 -16.45
N VAL A 44 10.18 7.98 -16.22
CA VAL A 44 8.71 8.05 -16.24
C VAL A 44 8.21 8.85 -15.06
N PHE A 45 8.66 8.54 -13.84
CA PHE A 45 8.24 9.29 -12.65
C PHE A 45 8.78 10.71 -12.63
N LYS A 46 9.96 10.96 -13.18
CA LYS A 46 10.53 12.31 -13.29
C LYS A 46 9.66 13.23 -14.15
N MET A 47 9.05 12.72 -15.22
CA MET A 47 8.10 13.49 -16.04
C MET A 47 6.82 13.80 -15.26
N LEU A 48 6.30 12.82 -14.51
CA LEU A 48 5.09 12.96 -13.70
C LEU A 48 5.26 13.88 -12.47
N ARG A 49 6.50 14.10 -12.03
CA ARG A 49 6.85 14.93 -10.85
C ARG A 49 5.97 14.65 -9.61
N PRO A 50 5.82 13.38 -9.20
CA PRO A 50 4.85 12.98 -8.19
C PRO A 50 5.15 13.59 -6.82
N LYS A 51 4.09 13.95 -6.10
CA LYS A 51 4.12 14.47 -4.73
C LYS A 51 3.33 13.53 -3.83
N VAL A 52 3.95 13.12 -2.73
CA VAL A 52 3.28 12.36 -1.67
C VAL A 52 2.42 13.34 -0.88
N ILE A 53 1.10 13.16 -0.91
CA ILE A 53 0.12 14.06 -0.28
C ILE A 53 -0.49 13.42 0.98
N GLY A 54 -0.45 12.10 1.10
CA GLY A 54 -0.99 11.35 2.25
C GLY A 54 0.00 10.38 2.91
N PRO A 55 -0.41 9.74 4.02
CA PRO A 55 0.35 8.63 4.59
C PRO A 55 0.36 7.42 3.65
N LEU A 56 1.47 6.68 3.65
CA LEU A 56 1.58 5.38 2.97
C LEU A 56 1.14 4.29 3.95
N ASP A 57 -0.17 4.04 4.04
CA ASP A 57 -0.77 3.06 4.95
C ASP A 57 -1.63 2.00 4.24
N LYS A 58 -2.04 2.28 2.99
CA LYS A 58 -2.81 1.35 2.18
C LYS A 58 -1.89 0.31 1.52
N PRO A 59 -2.17 -1.00 1.65
CA PRO A 59 -1.46 -2.03 0.89
C PRO A 59 -1.62 -1.83 -0.61
N ILE A 60 -0.55 -2.10 -1.38
CA ILE A 60 -0.58 -1.92 -2.83
C ILE A 60 -1.18 -3.13 -3.54
N SER A 61 -2.08 -2.88 -4.49
CA SER A 61 -2.51 -3.89 -5.44
C SER A 61 -1.47 -4.01 -6.54
N VAL A 62 -1.18 -5.23 -6.98
CA VAL A 62 -0.36 -5.44 -8.18
C VAL A 62 -1.17 -4.94 -9.39
N PRO A 63 -0.58 -4.11 -10.25
CA PRO A 63 -1.26 -3.56 -11.41
C PRO A 63 -1.54 -4.64 -12.45
N LEU A 64 -2.68 -4.52 -13.12
CA LEU A 64 -2.91 -5.20 -14.38
C LEU A 64 -2.33 -4.33 -15.49
N HIS A 65 -1.18 -4.74 -16.05
CA HIS A 65 -0.52 -3.99 -17.10
C HIS A 65 -1.39 -3.78 -18.34
N GLY A 66 -1.26 -2.61 -18.93
CA GLY A 66 -1.88 -2.24 -20.19
C GLY A 66 -1.31 -2.99 -21.38
N THR A 67 -2.11 -3.06 -22.45
CA THR A 67 -1.67 -3.63 -23.74
C THR A 67 -1.01 -2.58 -24.64
N ASN A 68 -1.21 -1.29 -24.33
CA ASN A 68 -0.66 -0.16 -25.04
C ASN A 68 -0.18 0.92 -24.06
N LYS A 69 0.49 1.96 -24.58
CA LYS A 69 1.13 3.00 -23.75
C LYS A 69 0.13 3.80 -22.91
N VAL A 70 -1.03 4.17 -23.47
CA VAL A 70 -2.01 5.00 -22.77
C VAL A 70 -2.64 4.20 -21.63
N ASP A 71 -2.97 2.93 -21.88
CA ASP A 71 -3.47 2.04 -20.83
C ASP A 71 -2.44 1.87 -19.71
N GLU A 72 -1.16 1.71 -20.05
CA GLU A 72 -0.10 1.59 -19.05
C GLU A 72 0.11 2.88 -18.25
N ILE A 73 0.03 4.05 -18.89
CA ILE A 73 0.08 5.34 -18.22
C ILE A 73 -1.09 5.47 -17.24
N ASN A 74 -2.31 5.11 -17.65
CA ASN A 74 -3.47 5.11 -16.76
C ASN A 74 -3.28 4.19 -15.55
N VAL A 75 -2.67 3.02 -15.77
CA VAL A 75 -2.32 2.07 -14.72
C VAL A 75 -1.32 2.69 -13.73
N ILE A 76 -0.27 3.39 -14.19
CA ILE A 76 0.68 4.11 -13.33
C ILE A 76 -0.02 5.22 -12.53
N LEU A 77 -0.85 6.04 -13.17
CA LEU A 77 -1.57 7.12 -12.50
C LEU A 77 -2.50 6.60 -11.41
N GLN A 78 -3.20 5.49 -11.67
CA GLN A 78 -4.06 4.86 -10.69
C GLN A 78 -3.28 4.31 -9.49
N MET A 79 -2.10 3.71 -9.73
CA MET A 79 -1.21 3.25 -8.66
C MET A 79 -0.72 4.38 -7.76
N LEU A 80 -0.40 5.54 -8.34
CA LEU A 80 0.01 6.71 -7.58
C LEU A 80 -1.15 7.22 -6.72
N ASP A 81 -2.34 7.39 -7.29
CA ASP A 81 -3.54 7.85 -6.58
C ASP A 81 -3.91 6.90 -5.42
N ASP A 82 -3.84 5.59 -5.65
CA ASP A 82 -4.09 4.58 -4.62
C ASP A 82 -3.17 4.73 -3.41
N MET A 83 -1.97 5.27 -3.60
CA MET A 83 -0.97 5.49 -2.57
C MET A 83 -0.99 6.91 -2.00
N GLY A 84 -1.97 7.74 -2.37
CA GLY A 84 -2.01 9.14 -1.96
C GLY A 84 -0.85 9.96 -2.53
N ILE A 85 -0.35 9.56 -3.70
CA ILE A 85 0.69 10.24 -4.46
C ILE A 85 0.01 10.84 -5.69
N CYS A 86 0.04 12.16 -5.84
CA CYS A 86 -0.50 12.79 -7.04
C CYS A 86 0.64 13.20 -7.98
N PRO A 87 0.52 12.98 -9.29
CA PRO A 87 1.39 13.64 -10.26
C PRO A 87 1.18 15.16 -10.17
N ASP A 88 2.24 15.92 -10.45
CA ASP A 88 2.11 17.36 -10.73
C ASP A 88 1.67 17.56 -12.18
N ALA A 89 1.59 18.80 -12.67
CA ALA A 89 1.50 19.04 -14.10
C ALA A 89 2.63 18.28 -14.83
N PHE A 90 2.36 17.66 -15.97
CA PHE A 90 3.36 16.95 -16.77
C PHE A 90 3.08 17.14 -18.26
N ASP A 91 4.13 16.95 -19.07
CA ASP A 91 4.00 16.96 -20.52
C ASP A 91 3.57 15.56 -20.99
N GLY A 92 2.36 15.47 -21.55
CA GLY A 92 1.81 14.22 -22.03
C GLY A 92 2.55 13.67 -23.25
N ASP A 93 3.09 14.53 -24.11
CA ASP A 93 3.82 14.11 -25.30
C ASP A 93 5.17 13.50 -24.92
N GLU A 94 5.84 14.08 -23.92
CA GLU A 94 7.08 13.52 -23.36
C GLU A 94 6.82 12.15 -22.72
N LEU A 95 5.74 12.00 -21.95
CA LEU A 95 5.37 10.73 -21.32
C LEU A 95 4.98 9.65 -22.36
N LEU A 96 4.27 10.04 -23.43
CA LEU A 96 3.91 9.13 -24.53
C LEU A 96 5.11 8.72 -25.39
N SER A 97 6.22 9.47 -25.32
CA SER A 97 7.47 9.13 -25.99
C SER A 97 8.14 7.89 -25.37
N CYS A 98 7.92 7.62 -24.07
CA CYS A 98 8.41 6.41 -23.41
C CYS A 98 7.93 5.13 -24.09
N SER A 99 8.75 4.09 -24.11
CA SER A 99 8.34 2.78 -24.61
C SER A 99 7.35 2.11 -23.64
N LEU A 100 6.53 1.19 -24.16
CA LEU A 100 5.62 0.42 -23.29
C LEU A 100 6.38 -0.38 -22.23
N GLU A 101 7.57 -0.88 -22.57
CA GLU A 101 8.46 -1.60 -21.66
C GLU A 101 8.96 -0.70 -20.53
N GLN A 102 9.43 0.52 -20.86
CA GLN A 102 9.87 1.50 -19.86
C GLN A 102 8.74 1.85 -18.86
N LEU A 103 7.51 2.01 -19.36
CA LEU A 103 6.35 2.27 -18.51
C LEU A 103 6.07 1.10 -17.56
N LYS A 104 6.12 -0.13 -18.07
CA LYS A 104 5.90 -1.35 -17.27
C LYS A 104 7.00 -1.56 -16.23
N ASP A 105 8.26 -1.34 -16.61
CA ASP A 105 9.40 -1.49 -15.70
C ASP A 105 9.30 -0.48 -14.57
N ALA A 106 9.01 0.80 -14.87
CA ALA A 106 8.78 1.83 -13.86
C ALA A 106 7.61 1.47 -12.92
N ALA A 107 6.49 0.98 -13.48
CA ALA A 107 5.36 0.51 -12.69
C ALA A 107 5.74 -0.65 -11.74
N ASN A 108 6.50 -1.63 -12.23
CA ASN A 108 6.95 -2.77 -11.45
C ASN A 108 7.93 -2.36 -10.33
N GLU A 109 8.91 -1.52 -10.64
CA GLU A 109 9.87 -1.02 -9.65
C GLU A 109 9.16 -0.24 -8.53
N PHE A 110 8.16 0.58 -8.88
CA PHE A 110 7.31 1.25 -7.90
C PHE A 110 6.57 0.26 -7.00
N VAL A 111 5.92 -0.75 -7.58
CA VAL A 111 5.17 -1.75 -6.83
C VAL A 111 6.06 -2.55 -5.89
N GLU A 112 7.26 -2.94 -6.32
CA GLU A 112 8.22 -3.65 -5.47
C GLU A 112 8.59 -2.84 -4.22
N ILE A 113 8.90 -1.56 -4.38
CA ILE A 113 9.20 -0.68 -3.25
C ILE A 113 7.97 -0.53 -2.34
N MET A 114 6.78 -0.37 -2.92
CA MET A 114 5.54 -0.23 -2.16
C MET A 114 5.18 -1.50 -1.38
N ILE A 115 5.37 -2.69 -1.95
CA ILE A 115 5.17 -3.95 -1.22
C ILE A 115 6.06 -4.00 0.03
N MET A 116 7.29 -3.47 -0.04
CA MET A 116 8.20 -3.45 1.10
C MET A 116 7.84 -2.40 2.16
N LEU A 117 7.07 -1.36 1.80
CA LEU A 117 6.63 -0.29 2.69
C LEU A 117 5.29 -0.57 3.36
N VAL A 118 4.30 -1.00 2.57
CA VAL A 118 2.88 -1.08 2.97
C VAL A 118 2.29 -2.48 2.80
N GLY A 119 3.07 -3.43 2.28
CA GLY A 119 2.60 -4.78 1.98
C GLY A 119 1.77 -4.85 0.70
N LYS A 120 1.53 -6.08 0.26
CA LYS A 120 0.68 -6.39 -0.89
C LYS A 120 -0.77 -6.56 -0.43
N ALA A 121 -1.72 -6.00 -1.18
CA ALA A 121 -3.14 -6.25 -0.96
C ALA A 121 -3.47 -7.73 -1.29
N ASN A 122 -4.18 -8.40 -0.38
CA ASN A 122 -4.67 -9.75 -0.64
C ASN A 122 -5.77 -9.69 -1.70
N THR A 123 -5.56 -10.29 -2.87
CA THR A 123 -6.63 -10.44 -3.86
C THR A 123 -7.58 -11.55 -3.41
N PRO A 124 -8.88 -11.49 -3.75
CA PRO A 124 -9.85 -12.53 -3.36
C PRO A 124 -9.51 -13.93 -3.91
N GLU A 125 -8.54 -14.03 -4.81
CA GLU A 125 -8.01 -15.27 -5.41
C GLU A 125 -7.06 -16.01 -4.44
N ASP A 126 -6.47 -15.32 -3.45
CA ASP A 126 -5.64 -15.92 -2.38
C ASP A 126 -6.47 -16.70 -1.33
N LYS A 127 -7.80 -16.83 -1.52
CA LYS A 127 -8.70 -17.54 -0.58
C LYS A 127 -8.90 -19.01 -0.89
N ILE A 128 -8.00 -19.66 -1.64
CA ILE A 128 -8.00 -21.12 -1.75
C ILE A 128 -6.77 -21.66 -1.00
N GLY A 129 -6.93 -21.83 0.31
CA GLY A 129 -6.01 -22.64 1.12
C GLY A 129 -5.65 -22.04 2.47
N THR A 130 -6.55 -22.19 3.44
CA THR A 130 -6.30 -22.75 4.81
C THR A 130 -7.39 -22.24 5.76
N PRO A 131 -8.20 -23.12 6.39
CA PRO A 131 -9.16 -22.68 7.40
C PRO A 131 -8.43 -22.46 8.73
N SER A 132 -8.11 -21.22 9.08
CA SER A 132 -7.75 -20.90 10.45
C SER A 132 -9.04 -20.66 11.24
N GLY A 133 -9.41 -21.67 12.04
CA GLY A 133 -10.64 -21.69 12.78
C GLY A 133 -10.77 -20.53 13.76
N SER A 134 -11.87 -19.81 13.66
CA SER A 134 -12.43 -19.11 14.82
C SER A 134 -13.90 -19.48 14.93
N LEU A 135 -14.17 -20.29 15.94
CA LEU A 135 -15.46 -20.84 16.31
C LEU A 135 -16.28 -19.75 17.01
N CYS A 136 -17.19 -19.11 16.29
CA CYS A 136 -18.31 -18.42 16.93
C CYS A 136 -19.59 -19.20 16.63
N LYS A 137 -20.02 -20.00 17.61
CA LYS A 137 -21.31 -20.69 17.62
C LYS A 137 -22.42 -19.65 17.74
N HIS A 138 -23.32 -19.55 16.76
CA HIS A 138 -24.70 -19.09 16.98
C HIS A 138 -25.66 -19.92 16.11
N PRO A 139 -26.75 -20.47 16.68
CA PRO A 139 -27.65 -21.35 15.94
C PRO A 139 -28.70 -20.58 15.12
N ALA A 140 -28.88 -21.07 13.89
CA ALA A 140 -30.09 -21.22 13.08
C ALA A 140 -31.29 -20.25 13.26
N GLY A 141 -31.59 -19.53 12.17
CA GLY A 141 -32.91 -19.00 11.82
C GLY A 141 -32.94 -18.55 10.36
N SER A 142 -33.69 -19.25 9.50
CA SER A 142 -33.83 -19.02 8.05
C SER A 142 -35.13 -18.24 7.73
N PRO A 143 -35.53 -18.00 6.47
CA PRO A 143 -35.17 -16.85 5.62
C PRO A 143 -36.38 -15.96 5.26
N ALA A 144 -36.15 -14.73 4.76
CA ALA A 144 -37.14 -13.99 3.98
C ALA A 144 -36.44 -13.03 3.00
N THR A 145 -36.71 -13.20 1.71
CA THR A 145 -36.36 -12.22 0.65
C THR A 145 -37.28 -10.99 0.79
N PRO A 146 -36.91 -9.79 0.26
CA PRO A 146 -37.20 -9.56 -1.15
C PRO A 146 -36.28 -8.56 -1.90
N ARG A 147 -36.22 -8.78 -3.23
CA ARG A 147 -36.38 -7.76 -4.29
C ARG A 147 -35.21 -6.79 -4.60
N MET A 148 -34.67 -6.97 -5.79
CA MET A 148 -33.86 -5.99 -6.52
C MET A 148 -34.65 -4.70 -6.81
N THR A 149 -33.99 -3.57 -6.60
CA THR A 149 -34.16 -2.34 -7.39
C THR A 149 -32.77 -1.79 -7.72
N PRO A 150 -32.52 -1.31 -8.95
CA PRO A 150 -31.24 -0.71 -9.29
C PRO A 150 -31.27 0.75 -8.85
N ARG A 151 -30.51 1.10 -7.81
CA ARG A 151 -30.24 2.50 -7.50
C ARG A 151 -28.92 2.87 -8.15
N ALA A 152 -29.01 3.53 -9.30
CA ALA A 152 -28.00 4.46 -9.75
C ALA A 152 -27.72 5.44 -8.59
N SER A 153 -26.59 5.26 -7.93
CA SER A 153 -26.05 6.20 -6.95
C SER A 153 -24.61 6.42 -7.39
N GLN A 154 -24.45 7.44 -8.23
CA GLN A 154 -23.72 8.63 -7.83
C GLN A 154 -22.25 8.31 -7.60
N MET A 155 -21.50 8.46 -8.69
CA MET A 155 -20.07 8.72 -8.62
C MET A 155 -19.92 9.99 -7.78
N ASP A 156 -19.32 9.83 -6.61
CA ASP A 156 -18.99 10.93 -5.71
C ASP A 156 -17.96 11.84 -6.41
N PRO A 157 -18.27 13.13 -6.66
CA PRO A 157 -17.34 14.05 -7.31
C PRO A 157 -16.11 14.39 -6.43
N SER A 158 -16.11 14.02 -5.14
CA SER A 158 -14.98 14.30 -4.24
C SER A 158 -13.78 13.39 -4.51
N ALA A 159 -13.95 12.28 -5.24
CA ALA A 159 -12.82 11.48 -5.72
C ALA A 159 -11.91 12.29 -6.67
N PHE A 160 -12.45 13.33 -7.33
CA PHE A 160 -11.67 14.20 -8.22
C PHE A 160 -10.86 15.27 -7.48
N VAL A 161 -11.14 15.50 -6.18
CA VAL A 161 -10.56 16.61 -5.39
C VAL A 161 -9.35 16.16 -4.56
N ARG A 162 -8.78 14.98 -4.83
CA ARG A 162 -7.53 14.57 -4.18
C ARG A 162 -6.28 15.11 -4.88
N CYS A 163 -6.40 15.51 -6.15
CA CYS A 163 -5.26 15.98 -6.95
C CYS A 163 -5.49 17.35 -7.64
N LEU A 164 -6.48 18.16 -7.22
CA LEU A 164 -6.71 19.53 -7.71
C LEU A 164 -6.65 20.55 -6.58
#